data_AF-A0A7U6KP36-F1
#
_entry.id   AF-A0A7U6KP36-F1
#
_cell.length_a   1.000
_cell.length_b   1.000
_cell.length_c   1.000
_cell.angle_alpha   90.00
_cell.angle_beta   90.00
_cell.angle_gamma   90.00
#
_symmetry.space_group_name_H-M   'P 1'
#
loop_
_entity.id
_entity.type
_entity.pdbx_description
1 polymer ?
#
loop_
_entity_poly.entity_id
_entity_poly.type
_entity_poly.pdbx_seq_one_letter_code
_entity_poly.pdbx_strand_id
1 'polypeptide(L)'
;MIDNIEFTHQQARAFQPQRLSAPRDFMIPKIISDNKDEKPLILEIGAGKGKHALSFALQNPDKHLIAIERTRNKFDAFSKLATLQDLSNLDAIHADAIAWTVHALKPNSVAKIFILYPNPEQHNPNQQWLNMPFLSFYYLACK
;
A
#
# COMPACT_ATOMS: atom_id res chain seq x y z
N MET A 1 -19.33 15.37 -20.88
CA MET A 1 -20.25 14.24 -20.66
C MET A 1 -19.49 13.12 -19.97
N ILE A 2 -19.28 13.25 -18.66
CA ILE A 2 -18.87 12.14 -17.80
C ILE A 2 -19.82 12.23 -16.61
N ASP A 3 -21.09 12.03 -16.91
CA ASP A 3 -22.14 11.93 -15.90
C ASP A 3 -22.45 10.45 -15.76
N ASN A 4 -22.47 10.01 -14.50
CA ASN A 4 -22.92 8.69 -14.03
C ASN A 4 -21.88 7.57 -14.05
N ILE A 5 -20.87 7.72 -13.20
CA ILE A 5 -20.38 6.56 -12.43
C ILE A 5 -21.28 6.48 -11.21
N GLU A 6 -22.27 5.59 -11.24
CA GLU A 6 -23.17 5.35 -10.12
C GLU A 6 -22.39 4.62 -9.02
N PHE A 7 -21.92 5.36 -8.02
CA PHE A 7 -21.22 4.80 -6.87
C PHE A 7 -22.22 4.04 -5.98
N THR A 8 -22.15 2.72 -6.02
CA THR A 8 -23.02 1.79 -5.26
C THR A 8 -22.75 1.76 -3.75
N HIS A 9 -21.76 2.52 -3.26
CA HIS A 9 -21.48 2.62 -1.83
C HIS A 9 -22.13 3.85 -1.22
N GLN A 10 -23.28 3.65 -0.57
CA GLN A 10 -23.88 4.61 0.34
C GLN A 10 -22.96 4.84 1.56
N GLN A 11 -21.92 5.66 1.42
CA GLN A 11 -21.22 6.28 2.55
C GLN A 11 -21.31 7.80 2.40
N ALA A 12 -22.00 8.43 3.34
CA ALA A 12 -22.35 9.86 3.33
C ALA A 12 -21.14 10.83 3.50
N ARG A 13 -19.90 10.35 3.46
CA ARG A 13 -18.69 11.19 3.55
C ARG A 13 -17.69 10.79 2.47
N ALA A 14 -17.45 11.73 1.54
CA ALA A 14 -16.34 11.64 0.61
C ALA A 14 -15.01 11.50 1.37
N PHE A 15 -14.10 10.68 0.85
CA PHE A 15 -12.73 10.59 1.35
C PHE A 15 -12.03 11.95 1.17
N GLN A 16 -11.41 12.46 2.23
CA GLN A 16 -10.78 13.77 2.25
C GLN A 16 -9.27 13.61 2.52
N PRO A 17 -8.46 13.36 1.49
CA PRO A 17 -7.02 13.12 1.64
C PRO A 17 -6.31 14.30 2.33
N GLN A 18 -6.79 15.53 2.13
CA GLN A 18 -6.26 16.73 2.77
C GLN A 18 -6.35 16.75 4.30
N ARG A 19 -7.15 15.87 4.92
CA ARG A 19 -7.27 15.77 6.39
C ARG A 19 -6.34 14.72 7.00
N LEU A 20 -5.60 13.98 6.18
CA LEU A 20 -4.66 12.97 6.68
C LEU A 20 -3.30 13.61 6.91
N SER A 21 -2.81 13.53 8.14
CA SER A 21 -1.42 13.87 8.47
C SER A 21 -0.47 12.78 7.94
N ALA A 22 0.75 13.18 7.60
CA ALA A 22 1.79 12.22 7.27
C ALA A 22 2.03 11.26 8.45
N PRO A 23 2.30 9.96 8.19
CA PRO A 23 2.67 9.02 9.24
C PRO A 23 3.85 9.51 10.08
N ARG A 24 3.93 9.08 11.35
CA ARG A 24 5.12 9.30 12.17
C ARG A 24 6.30 8.55 11.53
N ASP A 25 7.47 9.21 11.47
CA ASP A 25 8.68 8.67 10.82
C ASP A 25 8.49 8.35 9.33
N PHE A 26 7.75 9.21 8.63
CA PHE A 26 7.44 9.07 7.21
C PHE A 26 8.71 8.99 6.36
N MET A 27 8.92 7.83 5.74
CA MET A 27 9.99 7.61 4.76
C MET A 27 9.37 7.29 3.40
N ILE A 28 9.92 7.92 2.38
CA ILE A 28 9.62 7.62 0.97
C ILE A 28 10.82 6.86 0.41
N PRO A 29 10.64 5.60 -0.03
CA PRO A 29 11.67 4.86 -0.71
C PRO A 29 12.13 5.58 -1.99
N LYS A 30 13.44 5.50 -2.26
CA LYS A 30 14.06 6.18 -3.39
C LYS A 30 13.46 5.79 -4.74
N ILE A 31 12.94 4.56 -4.86
CA ILE A 31 12.27 4.08 -6.07
C ILE A 31 11.09 4.98 -6.51
N ILE A 32 10.45 5.72 -5.60
CA ILE A 32 9.33 6.61 -5.93
C ILE A 32 9.78 7.91 -6.61
N SER A 33 10.97 8.40 -6.25
CA SER A 33 11.53 9.64 -6.78
C SER A 33 12.51 9.42 -7.93
N ASP A 34 13.21 8.27 -7.96
CA ASP A 34 14.34 8.00 -8.85
C ASP A 34 14.31 6.53 -9.34
N ASN A 35 13.21 6.14 -10.02
CA ASN A 35 13.09 4.83 -10.67
C ASN A 35 13.87 4.76 -11.99
N LYS A 36 15.20 4.74 -11.92
CA LYS A 36 16.09 4.76 -13.10
C LYS A 36 15.90 3.57 -14.03
N ASP A 37 15.56 2.43 -13.46
CA ASP A 37 15.41 1.16 -14.18
C ASP A 37 13.98 0.95 -14.71
N GLU A 38 13.08 1.92 -14.53
CA GLU A 38 11.66 1.86 -14.90
C GLU A 38 10.94 0.59 -14.39
N LYS A 39 11.38 0.05 -13.24
CA LYS A 39 10.80 -1.18 -12.69
C LYS A 39 9.32 -0.98 -12.36
N PRO A 40 8.44 -1.94 -12.68
CA PRO A 40 7.06 -1.89 -12.24
C PRO A 40 6.99 -1.82 -10.71
N LEU A 41 6.36 -0.77 -10.20
CA LEU A 41 6.17 -0.59 -8.77
C LEU A 41 4.94 -1.36 -8.31
N ILE A 42 5.13 -2.22 -7.32
CA ILE A 42 4.10 -3.05 -6.73
C ILE A 42 3.90 -2.60 -5.29
N LEU A 43 2.65 -2.48 -4.86
CA LEU A 43 2.31 -2.11 -3.49
C LEU A 43 1.63 -3.29 -2.80
N GLU A 44 2.05 -3.64 -1.60
CA GLU A 44 1.35 -4.57 -0.72
C GLU A 44 0.88 -3.86 0.54
N ILE A 45 -0.41 -3.98 0.82
CA ILE A 45 -1.07 -3.40 1.99
C ILE A 45 -1.36 -4.51 2.99
N GLY A 46 -0.84 -4.35 4.21
CA GLY A 46 -1.01 -5.32 5.27
C GLY A 46 -0.13 -6.56 5.09
N ALA A 47 1.17 -6.35 4.90
CA ALA A 47 2.14 -7.42 4.64
C ALA A 47 2.27 -8.44 5.80
N GLY A 48 1.75 -8.12 6.98
CA GLY A 48 1.79 -8.98 8.15
C GLY A 48 3.23 -9.29 8.55
N LYS A 49 3.57 -10.58 8.63
CA LYS A 49 4.94 -11.04 8.94
C LYS A 49 5.83 -11.15 7.68
N GLY A 50 5.36 -10.68 6.52
CA GLY A 50 6.17 -10.57 5.30
C GLY A 50 6.28 -11.82 4.43
N LYS A 51 5.52 -12.90 4.72
CA LYS A 51 5.64 -14.16 3.98
C LYS A 51 5.40 -13.98 2.48
N HIS A 52 4.35 -13.25 2.10
CA HIS A 52 4.08 -12.95 0.70
C HIS A 52 5.12 -11.99 0.15
N ALA A 53 5.34 -10.84 0.81
CA ALA A 53 6.27 -9.82 0.35
C ALA A 53 7.67 -10.37 0.02
N LEU A 54 8.26 -11.15 0.92
CA LEU A 54 9.58 -11.78 0.72
C LEU A 54 9.58 -12.75 -0.46
N SER A 55 8.57 -13.62 -0.53
CA SER A 55 8.46 -14.61 -1.60
C SER A 55 8.23 -13.97 -2.96
N PHE A 56 7.43 -12.91 -3.02
CA PHE A 56 7.16 -12.15 -4.24
C PHE A 56 8.41 -11.45 -4.75
N ALA A 57 9.12 -10.73 -3.87
CA ALA A 57 10.34 -10.02 -4.22
C ALA A 57 11.43 -10.97 -4.73
N LEU A 58 11.60 -12.13 -4.10
CA LEU A 58 12.55 -13.16 -4.54
C LEU A 58 12.21 -13.72 -5.93
N GLN A 59 10.92 -13.92 -6.23
CA GLN A 59 10.46 -14.47 -7.51
C GLN A 59 10.40 -13.44 -8.65
N ASN A 60 10.38 -12.14 -8.34
CA ASN A 60 10.18 -11.05 -9.30
C ASN A 60 11.27 -9.98 -9.16
N PRO A 61 12.55 -10.29 -9.44
CA PRO A 61 13.65 -9.31 -9.36
C PRO A 61 13.50 -8.14 -10.34
N ASP A 62 12.69 -8.33 -11.39
CA ASP A 62 12.31 -7.33 -12.39
C ASP A 62 11.31 -6.28 -11.87
N LYS A 63 10.67 -6.54 -10.73
CA LYS A 63 9.66 -5.67 -10.12
C LYS A 63 10.16 -5.17 -8.77
N HIS A 64 9.66 -3.99 -8.37
CA HIS A 64 9.99 -3.42 -7.06
C HIS A 64 8.76 -3.45 -6.16
N LEU A 65 8.86 -4.07 -4.98
CA LEU A 65 7.76 -4.20 -4.04
C LEU A 65 7.93 -3.23 -2.88
N ILE A 66 6.90 -2.43 -2.62
CA ILE A 66 6.74 -1.67 -1.37
C ILE A 66 5.69 -2.38 -0.52
N ALA A 67 6.09 -2.89 0.63
CA ALA A 67 5.24 -3.66 1.53
C ALA A 67 4.98 -2.90 2.84
N ILE A 68 3.74 -2.53 3.09
CA ILE A 68 3.33 -1.71 4.25
C ILE A 68 2.65 -2.60 5.29
N GLU A 69 3.09 -2.50 6.54
CA GLU A 69 2.43 -3.12 7.69
C GLU A 69 2.26 -2.10 8.83
N ARG A 70 1.04 -2.02 9.38
CA ARG A 70 0.71 -1.08 10.46
C ARG A 70 1.02 -1.63 11.85
N THR A 71 0.94 -2.94 12.04
CA THR A 71 1.08 -3.59 13.34
C THR A 71 2.56 -3.79 13.67
N ARG A 72 3.09 -3.03 14.64
CA ARG A 72 4.52 -3.09 15.03
C ARG A 72 5.05 -4.51 15.25
N ASN A 73 4.37 -5.33 16.05
CA ASN A 73 4.83 -6.70 16.32
C ASN A 73 4.95 -7.56 15.06
N LYS A 74 4.09 -7.34 14.05
CA LYS A 74 4.15 -8.06 12.77
C LYS A 74 5.26 -7.47 11.88
N PHE A 75 5.34 -6.14 11.82
CA PHE A 75 6.38 -5.43 11.10
C PHE A 75 7.79 -5.78 11.60
N ASP A 76 8.03 -5.83 12.91
CA ASP A 76 9.35 -6.14 13.46
C ASP A 76 9.81 -7.55 13.05
N ALA A 77 8.87 -8.51 12.99
CA ALA A 77 9.16 -9.86 12.48
C ALA A 77 9.46 -9.84 10.98
N PHE A 78 8.67 -9.07 10.20
CA PHE A 78 8.88 -8.89 8.77
C PHE A 78 10.23 -8.22 8.47
N SER A 79 10.50 -7.06 9.07
CA SER A 79 11.72 -6.28 8.86
C SER A 79 12.97 -7.08 9.19
N LYS A 80 12.98 -7.86 10.28
CA LYS A 80 14.09 -8.78 10.58
C LYS A 80 14.35 -9.77 9.44
N LEU A 81 13.31 -10.39 8.89
CA LEU A 81 13.45 -11.33 7.78
C LEU A 81 13.88 -10.62 6.48
N ALA A 82 13.35 -9.43 6.21
CA ALA A 82 13.74 -8.63 5.05
C ALA A 82 15.22 -8.23 5.10
N THR A 83 15.71 -7.78 6.26
CA THR A 83 17.13 -7.47 6.46
C THR A 83 18.01 -8.71 6.31
N LEU A 84 17.56 -9.88 6.77
CA LEU A 84 18.31 -11.13 6.61
C LEU A 84 18.40 -11.60 5.15
N GLN A 85 17.37 -11.35 4.34
CA GLN A 85 17.37 -11.74 2.92
C GLN A 85 18.03 -10.70 2.01
N ASP A 86 18.19 -9.46 2.47
CA ASP A 86 18.86 -8.36 1.76
C ASP A 86 18.38 -8.17 0.32
N LEU A 87 17.06 -8.18 0.14
CA LEU A 87 16.43 -8.03 -1.18
C LEU A 87 16.41 -6.56 -1.60
N SER A 88 17.19 -6.21 -2.61
CA SER A 88 17.30 -4.84 -3.13
C SER A 88 16.02 -4.31 -3.82
N ASN A 89 15.09 -5.21 -4.15
CA ASN A 89 13.81 -4.89 -4.79
C ASN A 89 12.62 -4.91 -3.83
N LEU A 90 12.87 -4.79 -2.52
CA LEU A 90 11.85 -4.80 -1.47
C LEU A 90 12.06 -3.66 -0.47
N ASP A 91 11.05 -2.81 -0.31
CA ASP A 91 10.97 -1.82 0.77
C ASP A 91 9.93 -2.24 1.80
N ALA A 92 10.37 -2.52 3.03
CA ALA A 92 9.50 -2.79 4.17
C ALA A 92 9.17 -1.48 4.92
N ILE A 93 7.89 -1.12 5.02
CA ILE A 93 7.45 0.13 5.62
C ILE A 93 6.50 -0.11 6.81
N HIS A 94 6.82 0.50 7.94
CA HIS A 94 5.95 0.51 9.12
C HIS A 94 5.09 1.78 9.14
N ALA A 95 3.87 1.70 8.61
CA ALA A 95 2.98 2.86 8.56
C ALA A 95 1.50 2.45 8.47
N ASP A 96 0.61 3.42 8.68
CA ASP A 96 -0.76 3.32 8.21
C ASP A 96 -0.77 3.46 6.68
N ALA A 97 -1.23 2.44 5.96
CA ALA A 97 -1.07 2.42 4.51
C ALA A 97 -1.92 3.50 3.80
N ILE A 98 -3.06 3.90 4.36
CA ILE A 98 -3.89 4.96 3.77
C ILE A 98 -3.14 6.29 3.87
N ALA A 99 -2.71 6.66 5.07
CA ALA A 99 -1.94 7.89 5.25
C ALA A 99 -0.64 7.87 4.44
N TRP A 100 0.09 6.76 4.45
CA TRP A 100 1.36 6.65 3.73
C TRP A 100 1.17 6.81 2.22
N THR A 101 0.18 6.13 1.64
CA THR A 101 -0.03 6.16 0.18
C THR A 101 -0.49 7.51 -0.33
N VAL A 102 -1.31 8.23 0.44
CA VAL A 102 -1.73 9.60 0.11
C VAL A 102 -0.56 10.56 0.01
N HIS A 103 0.46 10.39 0.86
CA HIS A 103 1.61 11.29 0.90
C HIS A 103 2.79 10.83 0.03
N ALA A 104 2.92 9.52 -0.20
CA ALA A 104 4.08 8.96 -0.90
C ALA A 104 3.84 8.71 -2.39
N LEU A 105 2.64 8.29 -2.80
CA LEU A 105 2.40 7.85 -4.17
C LEU A 105 1.99 9.00 -5.07
N LYS A 106 2.50 8.96 -6.31
CA LYS A 106 2.07 9.84 -7.38
C LYS A 106 0.90 9.16 -8.14
N PRO A 107 0.01 9.92 -8.79
CA PRO A 107 -0.98 9.33 -9.68
C PRO A 107 -0.34 8.44 -10.75
N ASN A 108 -0.99 7.33 -11.11
CA ASN A 108 -0.57 6.36 -12.12
C ASN A 108 0.87 5.80 -11.93
N SER A 109 1.41 5.77 -10.71
CA SER A 109 2.79 5.33 -10.44
C SER A 109 2.91 3.88 -9.99
N VAL A 110 1.81 3.19 -9.70
CA VAL A 110 1.78 1.81 -9.21
C VAL A 110 1.19 0.90 -10.28
N ALA A 111 1.85 -0.22 -10.56
CA ALA A 111 1.40 -1.19 -11.55
C ALA A 111 0.43 -2.23 -10.96
N LYS A 112 0.56 -2.56 -9.67
CA LYS A 112 -0.32 -3.51 -9.00
C LYS A 112 -0.37 -3.26 -7.50
N ILE A 113 -1.54 -3.48 -6.91
CA ILE A 113 -1.77 -3.41 -5.47
C ILE A 113 -2.24 -4.78 -4.98
N PHE A 114 -1.62 -5.27 -3.91
CA PHE A 114 -2.00 -6.49 -3.20
C PHE A 114 -2.69 -6.14 -1.88
N ILE A 115 -3.88 -6.72 -1.69
CA ILE A 115 -4.63 -6.73 -0.42
C ILE A 115 -5.05 -8.19 -0.20
N LEU A 116 -4.18 -8.98 0.44
CA LEU A 116 -4.27 -10.44 0.31
C LEU A 116 -5.16 -11.12 1.35
N TYR A 117 -5.44 -10.46 2.47
CA TYR A 117 -6.30 -11.00 3.52
C TYR A 117 -7.01 -9.86 4.25
N PRO A 118 -7.92 -9.12 3.59
CA PRO A 118 -8.71 -8.10 4.28
C PRO A 118 -9.48 -8.78 5.41
N ASN A 119 -9.44 -8.22 6.62
CA ASN A 119 -9.98 -8.86 7.81
C ASN A 119 -11.45 -9.32 7.58
N PRO A 120 -11.76 -10.62 7.69
CA PRO A 120 -13.11 -11.13 7.45
C PRO A 120 -14.11 -10.76 8.55
N GLU A 121 -13.66 -10.37 9.75
CA GLU A 121 -14.57 -9.97 10.83
C GLU A 121 -15.14 -8.55 10.62
N GLN A 122 -16.40 -8.51 10.18
CA GLN A 122 -17.11 -7.33 9.68
C GLN A 122 -17.61 -6.37 10.76
N HIS A 123 -17.20 -6.52 12.02
CA HIS A 123 -17.77 -5.75 13.13
C HIS A 123 -17.29 -4.29 13.19
N ASN A 124 -16.21 -3.93 12.50
CA ASN A 124 -15.69 -2.56 12.48
C ASN A 124 -15.67 -1.98 11.04
N PRO A 125 -16.49 -0.96 10.71
CA PRO A 125 -16.51 -0.32 9.39
C PRO A 125 -15.14 0.17 8.92
N ASN A 126 -14.27 0.60 9.85
CA ASN A 126 -12.90 1.04 9.56
C ASN A 126 -11.95 -0.10 9.12
N GLN A 127 -12.41 -1.35 9.20
CA GLN A 127 -11.69 -2.52 8.70
C GLN A 127 -12.26 -3.05 7.38
N GLN A 128 -13.34 -2.45 6.86
CA GLN A 128 -13.89 -2.74 5.55
C GLN A 128 -13.13 -1.96 4.47
N TRP A 129 -11.83 -2.26 4.30
CA TRP A 129 -10.96 -1.55 3.36
C TRP A 129 -11.56 -1.47 1.95
N LEU A 130 -12.22 -2.54 1.50
CA LEU A 130 -12.89 -2.63 0.19
C LEU A 130 -14.10 -1.71 0.04
N ASN A 131 -14.78 -1.35 1.14
CA ASN A 131 -15.98 -0.50 1.13
C ASN A 131 -15.69 0.95 1.55
N MET A 132 -14.44 1.30 1.83
CA MET A 132 -14.07 2.66 2.21
C MET A 132 -13.88 3.55 0.99
N PRO A 133 -14.21 4.85 1.06
CA PRO A 133 -14.17 5.73 -0.09
C PRO A 133 -12.73 6.04 -0.55
N PHE A 134 -11.71 5.59 0.19
CA PHE A 134 -10.31 5.70 -0.21
C PHE A 134 -9.96 4.81 -1.40
N LEU A 135 -10.73 3.75 -1.71
CA LEU A 135 -10.43 2.86 -2.84
C LEU A 135 -10.29 3.65 -4.16
N SER A 136 -11.10 4.71 -4.30
CA SER A 136 -11.05 5.69 -5.39
C SER A 136 -9.65 6.28 -5.62
N PHE A 137 -8.88 6.49 -4.54
CA PHE A 137 -7.51 6.99 -4.62
C PHE A 137 -6.55 5.94 -5.20
N TYR A 138 -6.74 4.67 -4.86
CA TYR A 138 -5.94 3.59 -5.44
C TYR A 138 -6.21 3.39 -6.93
N TYR A 139 -7.45 3.60 -7.38
CA TYR A 139 -7.75 3.64 -8.83
C TYR A 139 -7.01 4.78 -9.55
N LEU A 140 -6.78 5.92 -8.89
CA LEU A 140 -5.98 7.02 -9.45
C LEU A 140 -4.47 6.76 -9.40
N ALA A 141 -4.01 5.92 -8.47
CA ALA A 141 -2.60 5.55 -8.32
C ALA A 141 -2.18 4.40 -9.24
N CYS A 142 -3.12 3.54 -9.65
CA CYS A 142 -2.89 2.46 -10.60
C CYS A 142 -2.94 2.95 -12.04
N LYS A 143 -2.00 2.46 -12.86
CA LYS A 143 -2.01 2.62 -14.31
C LYS A 143 -2.70 1.45 -15.00
#